data_AF-A0A7S4AJQ0-F1
#
_entry.id   AF-A0A7S4AJQ0-F1
#
_cell.length_a   1.000
_cell.length_b   1.000
_cell.length_c   1.000
_cell.angle_alpha   90.00
_cell.angle_beta   90.00
_cell.angle_gamma   90.00
#
_symmetry.space_group_name_H-M   'P 1'
#
loop_
_entity.id
_entity.type
_entity.pdbx_description
1 polymer ?
#
loop_
_entity_poly.entity_id
_entity_poly.type
_entity_poly.pdbx_seq_one_letter_code
_entity_poly.pdbx_strand_id
1 'polypeptide(L)'
;MGIGQGNGLGPTLWCLISTIIFRMMKKAGHGVSMVSALSLTLVQFVGFAFVDDTDLFCAGKTAYTTAEVLSVDFQAALHRWTGGLIATGGAIAPEKSFCYLIDFLWTGSTWEYRKLEDLPGEFTTQDKTGSTFPLQRYEVSHADKTLGVYIAMDGNKDEEISYLTKISATFGQQLRTAKCEKNTAIYALQFSLMKTLEYPVAVTQLDEATWSKILRKTLAPALHKAGMSMNFPRDVLFGPDLFQGFQLQHPFFSQEISHITTLL
;
A
#
# COMPACT_ATOMS: atom_id res chain seq x y z
N MET A 1 -17.75 -11.08 -15.18
CA MET A 1 -16.84 -11.38 -16.31
C MET A 1 -15.94 -12.52 -15.89
N GLY A 2 -15.94 -13.64 -16.61
CA GLY A 2 -15.11 -14.80 -16.28
C GLY A 2 -14.26 -15.20 -17.48
N ILE A 3 -13.01 -14.73 -17.54
CA ILE A 3 -12.05 -15.07 -18.62
C ILE A 3 -11.28 -16.37 -18.28
N GLY A 4 -11.58 -16.96 -17.12
CA GLY A 4 -10.88 -18.12 -16.55
C GLY A 4 -9.56 -17.71 -15.92
N GLN A 5 -9.35 -18.06 -14.64
CA GLN A 5 -8.03 -17.90 -14.01
C GLN A 5 -7.02 -18.84 -14.69
N GLY A 6 -5.79 -18.36 -14.88
CA GLY A 6 -4.75 -19.09 -15.61
C GLY A 6 -4.75 -18.90 -17.13
N ASN A 7 -5.70 -18.12 -17.68
CA ASN A 7 -5.68 -17.73 -19.09
C ASN A 7 -4.72 -16.55 -19.32
N GLY A 8 -3.75 -16.71 -20.22
CA GLY A 8 -2.77 -15.67 -20.57
C GLY A 8 -3.35 -14.38 -21.14
N LEU A 9 -4.57 -14.42 -21.70
CA LEU A 9 -5.27 -13.23 -22.19
C LEU A 9 -6.06 -12.50 -21.09
N GLY A 10 -6.26 -13.12 -19.93
CA GLY A 10 -7.05 -12.58 -18.82
C GLY A 10 -6.63 -11.17 -18.39
N PRO A 11 -5.33 -10.95 -18.04
CA PRO A 11 -4.86 -9.65 -17.59
C PRO A 11 -5.05 -8.53 -18.63
N THR A 12 -4.78 -8.82 -19.90
CA THR A 12 -4.91 -7.84 -20.99
C THR A 12 -6.36 -7.40 -21.17
N LEU A 13 -7.30 -8.35 -21.18
CA LEU A 13 -8.71 -8.03 -21.37
C LEU A 13 -9.29 -7.31 -20.14
N TRP A 14 -8.89 -7.69 -18.93
CA TRP A 14 -9.23 -6.93 -17.73
C TRP A 14 -8.76 -5.46 -17.85
N CYS A 15 -7.50 -5.23 -18.24
CA CYS A 15 -6.94 -3.89 -18.42
C CYS A 15 -7.71 -3.07 -19.47
N LEU A 16 -8.11 -3.70 -20.59
CA LEU A 16 -8.92 -3.05 -21.63
C LEU A 16 -10.25 -2.53 -21.06
N ILE A 17 -10.95 -3.34 -20.27
CA ILE A 17 -12.24 -2.99 -19.69
C ILE A 17 -12.07 -1.88 -18.64
N SER A 18 -11.12 -2.03 -17.74
CA SER A 18 -10.81 -1.02 -16.71
C SER A 18 -10.46 0.33 -17.34
N THR A 19 -9.72 0.32 -18.46
CA THR A 19 -9.42 1.55 -19.22
C THR A 19 -10.68 2.25 -19.74
N ILE A 20 -11.69 1.51 -20.18
CA ILE A 20 -12.98 2.08 -20.63
C ILE A 20 -13.72 2.70 -19.45
N ILE A 21 -13.75 2.03 -18.29
CA ILE A 21 -14.37 2.55 -17.07
C ILE A 21 -13.64 3.83 -16.62
N PHE A 22 -12.32 3.85 -16.60
CA PHE A 22 -11.54 5.05 -16.29
C PHE A 22 -11.80 6.19 -17.28
N ARG A 23 -11.94 5.90 -18.58
CA ARG A 23 -12.32 6.90 -19.58
C ARG A 23 -13.71 7.48 -19.33
N MET A 24 -14.67 6.64 -18.94
CA MET A 24 -16.00 7.09 -18.54
C MET A 24 -15.92 8.02 -17.31
N MET A 25 -15.14 7.64 -16.29
CA MET A 25 -14.90 8.47 -15.10
C MET A 25 -14.26 9.81 -15.46
N LYS A 26 -13.22 9.81 -16.30
CA LYS A 26 -12.56 11.04 -16.77
C LYS A 26 -13.52 11.92 -17.58
N LYS A 27 -14.30 11.35 -18.50
CA LYS A 27 -15.29 12.08 -19.31
C LYS A 27 -16.38 12.71 -18.46
N ALA A 28 -16.69 12.09 -17.32
CA ALA A 28 -17.62 12.60 -16.33
C ALA A 28 -17.08 13.76 -15.48
N GLY A 29 -15.77 14.05 -15.56
CA GLY A 29 -15.11 15.01 -14.71
C GLY A 29 -14.68 14.46 -13.34
N HIS A 30 -14.74 13.14 -13.12
CA HIS A 30 -14.22 12.53 -11.90
C HIS A 30 -12.70 12.37 -11.96
N GLY A 31 -12.08 12.30 -10.78
CA GLY A 31 -10.63 12.19 -10.60
C GLY A 31 -10.04 13.43 -9.95
N VAL A 32 -8.71 13.53 -10.01
CA VAL A 32 -7.94 14.61 -9.42
C VAL A 32 -7.02 15.25 -10.44
N SER A 33 -6.72 16.53 -10.22
CA SER A 33 -5.73 17.29 -10.96
C SER A 33 -4.89 18.06 -9.97
N MET A 34 -3.59 17.83 -9.98
CA MET A 34 -2.64 18.46 -9.07
C MET A 34 -1.38 18.87 -9.80
N VAL A 35 -0.75 19.94 -9.35
CA VAL A 35 0.55 20.38 -9.88
C VAL A 35 1.61 19.83 -8.95
N SER A 36 2.58 19.09 -9.49
CA SER A 36 3.69 18.57 -8.70
C SER A 36 4.51 19.71 -8.12
N ALA A 37 4.90 19.61 -6.85
CA ALA A 37 5.65 20.67 -6.17
C ALA A 37 7.07 20.86 -6.73
N LEU A 38 7.71 19.77 -7.19
CA LEU A 38 9.10 19.79 -7.66
C LEU A 38 9.22 20.13 -9.15
N SER A 39 8.45 19.44 -10.01
CA SER A 39 8.56 19.61 -11.47
C SER A 39 7.58 20.62 -12.06
N LEU A 40 6.63 21.13 -11.26
CA LEU A 40 5.53 22.01 -11.70
C LEU A 40 4.69 21.41 -12.85
N THR A 41 4.71 20.09 -12.96
CA THR A 41 3.96 19.35 -13.97
C THR A 41 2.54 19.11 -13.49
N LEU A 42 1.57 19.34 -14.37
CA LEU A 42 0.19 18.95 -14.10
C LEU A 42 0.05 17.43 -14.17
N VAL A 43 -0.35 16.82 -13.06
CA VAL A 43 -0.64 15.40 -12.92
C VAL A 43 -2.16 15.23 -12.81
N GLN A 44 -2.74 14.44 -13.72
CA GLN A 44 -4.18 14.16 -13.75
C GLN A 44 -4.41 12.66 -13.81
N PHE A 45 -5.21 12.14 -12.88
CA PHE A 45 -5.58 10.74 -12.83
C PHE A 45 -6.91 10.56 -12.12
N VAL A 46 -7.58 9.46 -12.41
CA VAL A 46 -8.84 9.08 -11.75
C VAL A 46 -8.57 8.17 -10.55
N GLY A 47 -7.59 7.28 -10.70
CA GLY A 47 -7.36 6.17 -9.80
C GLY A 47 -6.17 5.32 -10.25
N PHE A 48 -5.79 4.38 -9.41
CA PHE A 48 -4.88 3.29 -9.75
C PHE A 48 -5.68 1.99 -9.74
N ALA A 49 -5.42 1.11 -10.69
CA ALA A 49 -6.01 -0.22 -10.69
C ALA A 49 -4.94 -1.26 -10.95
N PHE A 50 -4.88 -2.24 -10.06
CA PHE A 50 -4.04 -3.41 -10.15
C PHE A 50 -4.93 -4.65 -10.06
N VAL A 51 -5.41 -5.12 -11.22
CA VAL A 51 -6.41 -6.18 -11.29
C VAL A 51 -7.66 -5.81 -10.45
N ASP A 52 -8.12 -6.63 -9.53
CA ASP A 52 -9.33 -6.36 -8.76
C ASP A 52 -9.16 -5.23 -7.72
N ASP A 53 -7.93 -4.92 -7.31
CA ASP A 53 -7.64 -3.81 -6.41
C ASP A 53 -7.67 -2.49 -7.19
N THR A 54 -8.60 -1.59 -6.84
CA THR A 54 -8.71 -0.27 -7.48
C THR A 54 -8.96 0.82 -6.46
N ASP A 55 -8.07 1.81 -6.46
CA ASP A 55 -8.17 3.02 -5.66
C ASP A 55 -8.66 4.18 -6.53
N LEU A 56 -9.68 4.90 -6.07
CA LEU A 56 -10.22 6.09 -6.74
C LEU A 56 -9.90 7.33 -5.91
N PHE A 57 -9.60 8.43 -6.60
CA PHE A 57 -9.27 9.68 -5.95
C PHE A 57 -10.30 10.75 -6.24
N CYS A 58 -10.63 11.52 -5.22
CA CYS A 58 -11.43 12.72 -5.29
C CYS A 58 -10.78 13.79 -4.42
N ALA A 59 -10.58 14.99 -4.95
CA ALA A 59 -9.93 16.08 -4.24
C ALA A 59 -10.67 17.38 -4.51
N GLY A 60 -10.64 18.26 -3.50
CA GLY A 60 -11.18 19.61 -3.62
C GLY A 60 -10.50 20.39 -4.74
N LYS A 61 -11.27 21.23 -5.46
CA LYS A 61 -10.73 22.10 -6.51
C LYS A 61 -9.79 23.17 -5.95
N THR A 62 -9.95 23.50 -4.67
CA THR A 62 -9.14 24.49 -3.95
C THR A 62 -8.91 24.02 -2.52
N ALA A 63 -7.96 24.62 -1.82
CA ALA A 63 -7.72 24.39 -0.39
C ALA A 63 -8.90 24.77 0.53
N TYR A 64 -9.93 25.46 0.00
CA TYR A 64 -11.13 25.86 0.74
C TYR A 64 -12.34 24.97 0.46
N THR A 65 -12.20 23.94 -0.39
CA THR A 65 -13.27 22.98 -0.61
C THR A 65 -13.42 22.10 0.62
N THR A 66 -14.56 22.20 1.30
CA THR A 66 -14.81 21.43 2.52
C THR A 66 -15.12 19.97 2.21
N ALA A 67 -14.94 19.10 3.21
CA ALA A 67 -15.26 17.68 3.10
C ALA A 67 -16.72 17.40 2.75
N GLU A 68 -17.65 18.24 3.22
CA GLU A 68 -19.09 18.06 2.96
C GLU A 68 -19.41 18.26 1.48
N VAL A 69 -18.78 19.26 0.84
CA VAL A 69 -18.87 19.46 -0.61
C VAL A 69 -18.22 18.30 -1.35
N LEU A 70 -17.02 17.90 -0.92
CA LEU A 70 -16.28 16.79 -1.53
C LEU A 70 -17.02 15.45 -1.40
N SER A 71 -17.77 15.23 -0.33
CA SER A 71 -18.55 14.02 -0.09
C SER A 71 -19.60 13.79 -1.18
N VAL A 72 -20.24 14.85 -1.65
CA VAL A 72 -21.24 14.77 -2.74
C VAL A 72 -20.55 14.32 -4.04
N ASP A 73 -19.40 14.92 -4.35
CA ASP A 73 -18.60 14.58 -5.54
C ASP A 73 -18.05 13.14 -5.46
N PHE A 74 -17.60 12.72 -4.27
CA PHE A 74 -17.13 11.36 -4.02
C PHE A 74 -18.24 10.33 -4.18
N GLN A 75 -19.43 10.56 -3.61
CA GLN A 75 -20.58 9.65 -3.77
C GLN A 75 -20.99 9.52 -5.25
N ALA A 76 -20.96 10.62 -6.00
CA ALA A 76 -21.25 10.60 -7.43
C ALA A 76 -20.19 9.80 -8.22
N ALA A 77 -18.91 9.96 -7.88
CA ALA A 77 -17.81 9.19 -8.47
C ALA A 77 -17.94 7.70 -8.13
N LEU A 78 -18.24 7.36 -6.87
CA LEU A 78 -18.45 6.00 -6.41
C LEU A 78 -19.58 5.31 -7.19
N HIS A 79 -20.75 5.94 -7.28
CA HIS A 79 -21.88 5.42 -8.08
C HIS A 79 -21.55 5.26 -9.56
N ARG A 80 -20.79 6.19 -10.13
CA ARG A 80 -20.36 6.10 -11.53
C ARG A 80 -19.46 4.89 -11.73
N TRP A 81 -18.48 4.69 -10.85
CA TRP A 81 -17.57 3.57 -10.89
C TRP A 81 -18.31 2.24 -10.75
N THR A 82 -19.15 2.09 -9.72
CA THR A 82 -19.92 0.86 -9.49
C THR A 82 -20.87 0.58 -10.66
N GLY A 83 -21.51 1.61 -11.21
CA GLY A 83 -22.34 1.49 -12.41
C GLY A 83 -21.54 1.03 -13.64
N GLY A 84 -20.32 1.53 -13.83
CA GLY A 84 -19.42 1.08 -14.89
C GLY A 84 -18.97 -0.38 -14.72
N LEU A 85 -18.67 -0.79 -13.48
CA LEU A 85 -18.39 -2.20 -13.17
C LEU A 85 -19.59 -3.09 -13.49
N ILE A 86 -20.80 -2.73 -13.05
CA ILE A 86 -22.01 -3.50 -13.33
C ILE A 86 -22.28 -3.59 -14.83
N ALA A 87 -22.18 -2.47 -15.55
CA ALA A 87 -22.40 -2.42 -17.00
C ALA A 87 -21.43 -3.30 -17.80
N THR A 88 -20.22 -3.53 -17.26
CA THR A 88 -19.21 -4.41 -17.85
C THR A 88 -19.26 -5.84 -17.31
N GLY A 89 -20.26 -6.17 -16.49
CA GLY A 89 -20.48 -7.50 -15.91
C GLY A 89 -19.57 -7.82 -14.72
N GLY A 90 -18.96 -6.81 -14.10
CA GLY A 90 -18.30 -6.88 -12.79
C GLY A 90 -19.24 -6.50 -11.65
N ALA A 91 -18.73 -6.57 -10.42
CA ALA A 91 -19.40 -6.12 -9.21
C ALA A 91 -18.35 -5.66 -8.21
N ILE A 92 -18.67 -4.66 -7.41
CA ILE A 92 -17.87 -4.31 -6.24
C ILE A 92 -18.13 -5.32 -5.12
N ALA A 93 -17.13 -5.58 -4.29
CA ALA A 93 -17.26 -6.38 -3.06
C ALA A 93 -17.31 -5.40 -1.88
N PRO A 94 -18.51 -5.04 -1.37
CA PRO A 94 -18.64 -4.01 -0.33
C PRO A 94 -17.83 -4.32 0.92
N GLU A 95 -17.73 -5.60 1.29
CA GLU A 95 -17.00 -6.07 2.48
C GLU A 95 -15.47 -5.92 2.38
N LYS A 96 -14.94 -5.69 1.17
CA LYS A 96 -13.51 -5.43 0.92
C LYS A 96 -13.23 -3.99 0.52
N SER A 97 -14.26 -3.18 0.36
CA SER A 97 -14.15 -1.81 -0.12
C SER A 97 -14.27 -0.86 1.05
N PHE A 98 -13.39 0.13 1.10
CA PHE A 98 -13.40 1.16 2.14
C PHE A 98 -13.06 2.53 1.56
N CYS A 99 -13.22 3.56 2.36
CA CYS A 99 -12.83 4.93 2.00
C CYS A 99 -12.30 5.70 3.20
N TYR A 100 -11.56 6.76 2.86
CA TYR A 100 -11.14 7.79 3.80
C TYR A 100 -11.63 9.14 3.28
N LEU A 101 -12.11 9.98 4.19
CA LEU A 101 -12.43 11.37 3.89
C LEU A 101 -11.51 12.24 4.73
N ILE A 102 -10.54 12.87 4.07
CA ILE A 102 -9.49 13.64 4.71
C ILE A 102 -9.86 15.11 4.66
N ASP A 103 -9.91 15.75 5.83
CA ASP A 103 -10.12 17.19 5.98
C ASP A 103 -9.42 17.68 7.24
N PHE A 104 -9.17 18.98 7.32
CA PHE A 104 -8.35 19.57 8.35
C PHE A 104 -9.12 20.65 9.12
N LEU A 105 -8.89 20.73 10.42
CA LEU A 105 -9.37 21.80 11.28
C LEU A 105 -8.18 22.54 11.89
N TRP A 106 -8.29 23.87 11.96
CA TRP A 106 -7.32 24.69 12.68
C TRP A 106 -7.79 24.85 14.13
N THR A 107 -6.99 24.40 15.10
CA THR A 107 -7.30 24.50 16.53
C THR A 107 -7.02 25.88 17.12
N GLY A 108 -6.49 26.81 16.33
CA GLY A 108 -5.90 28.07 16.80
C GLY A 108 -4.37 28.01 16.92
N SER A 109 -3.80 26.81 17.04
CA SER A 109 -2.35 26.61 17.22
C SER A 109 -1.74 25.55 16.28
N THR A 110 -2.53 24.55 15.89
CA THR A 110 -2.11 23.42 15.06
C THR A 110 -3.21 23.08 14.07
N TRP A 111 -2.80 22.49 12.94
CA TRP A 111 -3.72 21.80 12.06
C TRP A 111 -3.88 20.36 12.55
N GLU A 112 -5.12 19.93 12.67
CA GLU A 112 -5.48 18.57 13.06
C GLU A 112 -6.42 17.98 12.01
N TYR A 113 -6.41 16.66 11.86
CA TYR A 113 -7.38 15.98 11.02
C TYR A 113 -8.76 16.04 11.68
N ARG A 114 -9.80 16.34 10.89
CA ARG A 114 -11.19 16.18 11.35
C ARG A 114 -11.50 14.71 11.53
N LYS A 115 -12.14 14.39 12.65
CA LYS A 115 -12.56 13.03 12.99
C LYS A 115 -13.88 12.67 12.32
N LEU A 116 -14.23 11.38 12.32
CA LEU A 116 -15.53 10.92 11.85
C LEU A 116 -16.70 11.57 12.60
N GLU A 117 -16.56 11.82 13.91
CA GLU A 117 -17.58 12.49 14.73
C GLU A 117 -17.89 13.92 14.26
N ASP A 118 -16.87 14.63 13.76
CA ASP A 118 -16.98 16.00 13.25
C ASP A 118 -17.44 16.07 11.79
N LEU A 119 -17.42 14.93 11.08
CA LEU A 119 -17.73 14.78 9.66
C LEU A 119 -18.73 13.65 9.44
N PRO A 120 -19.98 13.79 9.92
CA PRO A 120 -21.00 12.78 9.70
C PRO A 120 -21.30 12.65 8.20
N GLY A 121 -21.28 11.43 7.70
CA GLY A 121 -21.52 11.13 6.29
C GLY A 121 -21.22 9.67 5.98
N GLU A 122 -22.22 8.98 5.46
CA GLU A 122 -22.12 7.60 5.00
C GLU A 122 -22.10 7.57 3.48
N PHE A 123 -21.24 6.69 2.94
CA PHE A 123 -21.18 6.44 1.52
C PHE A 123 -21.80 5.09 1.22
N THR A 124 -22.42 4.97 0.06
CA THR A 124 -23.11 3.74 -0.32
C THR A 124 -22.74 3.30 -1.73
N THR A 125 -22.81 1.99 -1.96
CA THR A 125 -22.63 1.36 -3.27
C THR A 125 -23.90 0.62 -3.64
N GLN A 126 -24.12 0.41 -4.94
CA GLN A 126 -25.24 -0.39 -5.43
C GLN A 126 -24.74 -1.64 -6.13
N ASP A 127 -25.48 -2.74 -6.00
CA ASP A 127 -25.26 -3.95 -6.77
C ASP A 127 -26.08 -3.97 -8.08
N LYS A 128 -25.93 -5.05 -8.84
CA LYS A 128 -26.69 -5.28 -10.08
C LYS A 128 -28.21 -5.40 -9.90
N THR A 129 -28.69 -5.60 -8.68
CA THR A 129 -30.12 -5.71 -8.34
C THR A 129 -30.72 -4.38 -7.90
N GLY A 130 -29.88 -3.35 -7.70
CA GLY A 130 -30.27 -2.07 -7.12
C GLY A 130 -30.26 -2.05 -5.59
N SER A 131 -29.82 -3.13 -4.95
CA SER A 131 -29.63 -3.18 -3.50
C SER A 131 -28.46 -2.29 -3.11
N THR A 132 -28.65 -1.51 -2.04
CA THR A 132 -27.68 -0.54 -1.56
C THR A 132 -26.92 -1.08 -0.36
N PHE A 133 -25.60 -0.91 -0.35
CA PHE A 133 -24.70 -1.37 0.71
C PHE A 133 -23.83 -0.23 1.22
N PRO A 134 -23.66 -0.09 2.55
CA PRO A 134 -22.77 0.92 3.10
C PRO A 134 -21.32 0.59 2.74
N LEU A 135 -20.55 1.63 2.43
CA LEU A 135 -19.11 1.56 2.24
C LEU A 135 -18.43 1.84 3.59
N GLN A 136 -17.49 0.98 3.99
CA GLN A 136 -16.75 1.18 5.22
C GLN A 136 -15.93 2.48 5.14
N ARG A 137 -16.11 3.38 6.11
CA ARG A 137 -15.31 4.60 6.23
C ARG A 137 -14.42 4.50 7.45
N TYR A 138 -13.14 4.80 7.28
CA TYR A 138 -12.16 4.74 8.37
C TYR A 138 -11.64 6.13 8.75
N GLU A 139 -11.14 6.24 9.98
CA GLU A 139 -10.35 7.38 10.44
C GLU A 139 -9.03 7.43 9.70
N VAL A 140 -8.43 8.62 9.58
CA VAL A 140 -7.15 8.79 8.89
C VAL A 140 -5.99 8.05 9.55
N SER A 141 -6.09 7.77 10.86
CA SER A 141 -5.09 7.02 11.63
C SER A 141 -5.21 5.52 11.47
N HIS A 142 -6.34 5.01 10.96
CA HIS A 142 -6.49 3.59 10.66
C HIS A 142 -5.64 3.26 9.43
N ALA A 143 -4.80 2.24 9.57
CA ALA A 143 -4.09 1.67 8.44
C ALA A 143 -4.85 0.46 7.89
N ASP A 144 -5.15 0.48 6.60
CA ASP A 144 -5.64 -0.69 5.89
C ASP A 144 -4.60 -1.17 4.86
N LYS A 145 -4.74 -2.42 4.42
CA LYS A 145 -3.74 -3.06 3.58
C LYS A 145 -4.03 -2.78 2.11
N THR A 146 -3.24 -1.90 1.52
CA THR A 146 -3.32 -1.54 0.10
C THR A 146 -2.12 -2.11 -0.65
N LEU A 147 -2.37 -2.90 -1.70
CA LEU A 147 -1.34 -3.54 -2.52
C LEU A 147 -0.23 -4.25 -1.72
N GLY A 148 -0.55 -4.85 -0.57
CA GLY A 148 0.43 -5.58 0.23
C GLY A 148 1.05 -4.81 1.40
N VAL A 149 0.82 -3.50 1.52
CA VAL A 149 1.40 -2.62 2.55
C VAL A 149 0.28 -1.99 3.38
N TYR A 150 0.44 -1.94 4.70
CA TYR A 150 -0.47 -1.18 5.56
C TYR A 150 -0.16 0.31 5.50
N ILE A 151 -1.15 1.12 5.11
CA ILE A 151 -0.99 2.57 4.94
C ILE A 151 -2.09 3.30 5.70
N ALA A 152 -1.68 4.17 6.63
CA ALA A 152 -2.55 5.15 7.26
C ALA A 152 -2.47 6.50 6.54
N MET A 153 -3.60 7.20 6.44
CA MET A 153 -3.68 8.48 5.71
C MET A 153 -3.05 9.66 6.46
N ASP A 154 -2.83 9.52 7.77
CA ASP A 154 -2.07 10.48 8.59
C ASP A 154 -0.54 10.23 8.56
N GLY A 155 -0.09 9.17 7.88
CA GLY A 155 1.31 8.82 7.74
C GLY A 155 1.93 8.06 8.92
N ASN A 156 1.13 7.64 9.92
CA ASN A 156 1.61 6.70 10.93
C ASN A 156 1.94 5.33 10.31
N LYS A 157 2.75 4.53 11.01
CA LYS A 157 3.35 3.30 10.46
C LYS A 157 3.22 2.11 11.41
N ASP A 158 2.40 2.22 12.44
CA ASP A 158 2.40 1.28 13.56
C ASP A 158 1.94 -0.12 13.13
N GLU A 159 0.86 -0.19 12.36
CA GLU A 159 0.32 -1.43 11.79
C GLU A 159 1.29 -2.09 10.82
N GLU A 160 1.97 -1.32 9.96
CA GLU A 160 2.96 -1.88 9.02
C GLU A 160 4.19 -2.41 9.77
N ILE A 161 4.70 -1.69 10.76
CA ILE A 161 5.79 -2.16 11.62
C ILE A 161 5.38 -3.47 12.32
N SER A 162 4.16 -3.53 12.84
CA SER A 162 3.60 -4.73 13.48
C SER A 162 3.52 -5.90 12.51
N TYR A 163 3.03 -5.66 11.29
CA TYR A 163 2.93 -6.64 10.21
C TYR A 163 4.30 -7.19 9.81
N LEU A 164 5.27 -6.32 9.49
CA LEU A 164 6.63 -6.72 9.10
C LEU A 164 7.36 -7.45 10.24
N THR A 165 7.16 -7.02 11.48
CA THR A 165 7.69 -7.71 12.67
C THR A 165 7.12 -9.13 12.78
N LYS A 166 5.81 -9.29 12.56
CA LYS A 166 5.13 -10.59 12.60
C LYS A 166 5.61 -11.52 11.49
N ILE A 167 5.76 -11.02 10.25
CA ILE A 167 6.34 -11.79 9.14
C ILE A 167 7.75 -12.25 9.47
N SER A 168 8.60 -11.33 9.92
CA SER A 168 9.99 -11.62 10.26
C SER A 168 10.08 -12.68 11.38
N ALA A 169 9.26 -12.54 12.42
CA ALA A 169 9.20 -13.53 13.50
C ALA A 169 8.71 -14.91 13.02
N THR A 170 7.67 -14.94 12.18
CA THR A 170 7.10 -16.18 11.63
C THR A 170 8.12 -16.89 10.76
N PHE A 171 8.77 -16.18 9.84
CA PHE A 171 9.83 -16.74 8.99
C PHE A 171 11.00 -17.24 9.83
N GLY A 172 11.45 -16.47 10.84
CA GLY A 172 12.50 -16.87 11.75
C GLY A 172 12.17 -18.15 12.52
N GLN A 173 10.91 -18.35 12.92
CA GLN A 173 10.45 -19.58 13.54
C GLN A 173 10.45 -20.75 12.57
N GLN A 174 9.91 -20.57 11.36
CA GLN A 174 9.88 -21.60 10.32
C GLN A 174 11.29 -22.07 9.97
N LEU A 175 12.23 -21.14 9.78
CA LEU A 175 13.62 -21.44 9.43
C LEU A 175 14.34 -22.22 10.53
N ARG A 176 14.10 -21.86 11.80
CA ARG A 176 14.64 -22.56 12.96
C ARG A 176 14.23 -24.04 12.96
N THR A 177 12.95 -24.32 12.70
CA THR A 177 12.38 -25.68 12.69
C THR A 177 12.63 -26.46 11.40
N ALA A 178 12.96 -25.78 10.30
CA ALA A 178 13.14 -26.41 9.00
C ALA A 178 14.34 -27.38 8.99
N LYS A 179 14.24 -28.46 8.21
CA LYS A 179 15.39 -29.30 7.87
C LYS A 179 16.01 -28.75 6.59
N CYS A 180 17.07 -27.96 6.72
CA CYS A 180 17.78 -27.37 5.58
C CYS A 180 19.30 -27.33 5.85
N GLU A 181 20.07 -27.26 4.77
CA GLU A 181 21.51 -27.06 4.84
C GLU A 181 21.86 -25.64 5.27
N LYS A 182 23.08 -25.45 5.77
CA LYS A 182 23.56 -24.15 6.25
C LYS A 182 23.48 -23.05 5.19
N ASN A 183 23.92 -23.35 3.97
CA ASN A 183 23.89 -22.40 2.85
C ASN A 183 22.46 -22.10 2.40
N THR A 184 21.56 -23.10 2.46
CA THR A 184 20.13 -22.91 2.17
C THR A 184 19.49 -21.93 3.15
N ALA A 185 19.95 -21.85 4.41
CA ALA A 185 19.39 -20.91 5.38
C ALA A 185 19.67 -19.45 5.02
N ILE A 186 20.91 -19.13 4.60
CA ILE A 186 21.26 -17.78 4.12
C ILE A 186 20.58 -17.48 2.79
N TYR A 187 20.57 -18.44 1.87
CA TYR A 187 19.87 -18.31 0.59
C TYR A 187 18.38 -18.00 0.78
N ALA A 188 17.70 -18.75 1.65
CA ALA A 188 16.28 -18.52 1.96
C ALA A 188 16.06 -17.14 2.60
N LEU A 189 16.94 -16.68 3.47
CA LEU A 189 16.86 -15.33 4.02
C LEU A 189 16.93 -14.28 2.89
N GLN A 190 17.97 -14.33 2.06
CA GLN A 190 18.25 -13.33 1.03
C GLN A 190 17.22 -13.30 -0.11
N PHE A 191 16.80 -14.47 -0.58
CA PHE A 191 15.93 -14.58 -1.77
C PHE A 191 14.45 -14.82 -1.45
N SER A 192 14.08 -14.96 -0.17
CA SER A 192 12.67 -15.03 0.25
C SER A 192 12.31 -13.86 1.17
N LEU A 193 12.67 -13.91 2.45
CA LEU A 193 12.21 -12.88 3.40
C LEU A 193 12.68 -11.48 3.01
N MET A 194 13.96 -11.31 2.65
CA MET A 194 14.47 -9.98 2.31
C MET A 194 13.74 -9.38 1.11
N LYS A 195 13.28 -10.19 0.15
CA LYS A 195 12.43 -9.71 -0.96
C LYS A 195 11.04 -9.30 -0.49
N THR A 196 10.48 -9.98 0.51
CA THR A 196 9.24 -9.54 1.16
C THR A 196 9.43 -8.20 1.89
N LEU A 197 10.56 -8.00 2.57
CA LEU A 197 10.85 -6.75 3.29
C LEU A 197 11.30 -5.61 2.37
N GLU A 198 11.84 -5.92 1.20
CA GLU A 198 12.21 -4.95 0.15
C GLU A 198 10.97 -4.37 -0.54
N TYR A 199 9.89 -5.15 -0.66
CA TYR A 199 8.67 -4.70 -1.33
C TYR A 199 8.07 -3.38 -0.79
N PRO A 200 7.86 -3.19 0.54
CA PRO A 200 7.26 -1.96 1.08
C PRO A 200 8.22 -0.76 1.12
N VAL A 201 9.52 -0.91 0.80
CA VAL A 201 10.51 0.16 1.05
C VAL A 201 10.31 1.40 0.17
N ALA A 202 9.59 1.30 -0.94
CA ALA A 202 9.34 2.43 -1.82
C ALA A 202 8.24 3.38 -1.30
N VAL A 203 7.43 2.92 -0.34
CA VAL A 203 6.22 3.62 0.16
C VAL A 203 6.21 3.74 1.69
N THR A 204 7.28 3.31 2.36
CA THR A 204 7.43 3.40 3.81
C THR A 204 8.63 4.26 4.16
N GLN A 205 8.61 4.89 5.34
CA GLN A 205 9.72 5.69 5.83
C GLN A 205 10.05 5.25 7.26
N LEU A 206 10.68 4.09 7.41
CA LEU A 206 11.09 3.57 8.71
C LEU A 206 12.55 3.95 8.98
N ASP A 207 12.86 4.27 10.24
CA ASP A 207 14.24 4.52 10.66
C ASP A 207 15.06 3.21 10.72
N GLU A 208 16.38 3.35 10.71
CA GLU A 208 17.30 2.21 10.73
C GLU A 208 17.13 1.34 11.98
N ALA A 209 16.83 1.96 13.12
CA ALA A 209 16.63 1.26 14.40
C ALA A 209 15.39 0.36 14.36
N THR A 210 14.32 0.81 13.73
CA THR A 210 13.06 0.08 13.55
C THR A 210 13.25 -1.08 12.59
N TRP A 211 13.90 -0.86 11.45
CA TRP A 211 14.30 -1.94 10.54
C TRP A 211 15.17 -2.98 11.23
N SER A 212 16.15 -2.55 12.02
CA SER A 212 17.01 -3.44 12.80
C SER A 212 16.22 -4.28 13.81
N LYS A 213 15.20 -3.71 14.46
CA LYS A 213 14.30 -4.44 15.39
C LYS A 213 13.47 -5.48 14.66
N ILE A 214 12.91 -5.15 13.49
CA ILE A 214 12.16 -6.07 12.63
C ILE A 214 13.06 -7.25 12.23
N LEU A 215 14.22 -6.94 11.63
CA LEU A 215 15.17 -7.93 11.14
C LEU A 215 15.74 -8.83 12.23
N ARG A 216 15.97 -8.31 13.45
CA ARG A 216 16.52 -9.08 14.57
C ARG A 216 15.74 -10.36 14.84
N LYS A 217 14.42 -10.36 14.62
CA LYS A 217 13.55 -11.54 14.81
C LYS A 217 13.89 -12.69 13.85
N THR A 218 14.48 -12.40 12.69
CA THR A 218 14.90 -13.41 11.71
C THR A 218 16.41 -13.61 11.64
N LEU A 219 17.22 -12.56 11.76
CA LEU A 219 18.67 -12.67 11.59
C LEU A 219 19.28 -13.65 12.59
N ALA A 220 18.89 -13.60 13.86
CA ALA A 220 19.40 -14.53 14.86
C ALA A 220 19.13 -16.01 14.51
N PRO A 221 17.88 -16.45 14.24
CA PRO A 221 17.64 -17.83 13.84
C PRO A 221 18.27 -18.20 12.50
N ALA A 222 18.31 -17.29 11.52
CA ALA A 222 18.92 -17.55 10.22
C ALA A 222 20.44 -17.76 10.30
N LEU A 223 21.15 -16.87 10.99
CA LEU A 223 22.60 -16.97 11.20
C LEU A 223 22.96 -18.21 12.00
N HIS A 224 22.22 -18.50 13.07
CA HIS A 224 22.44 -19.73 13.83
C HIS A 224 22.26 -20.98 12.96
N LYS A 225 21.22 -21.01 12.11
CA LYS A 225 20.97 -22.13 11.19
C LYS A 225 22.07 -22.27 10.13
N ALA A 226 22.62 -21.15 9.69
CA ALA A 226 23.77 -21.10 8.79
C ALA A 226 25.10 -21.50 9.46
N GLY A 227 25.13 -21.76 10.77
CA GLY A 227 26.36 -22.04 11.51
C GLY A 227 27.22 -20.80 11.76
N MET A 228 26.63 -19.61 11.69
CA MET A 228 27.25 -18.32 12.01
C MET A 228 26.84 -17.86 13.42
N SER A 229 27.63 -16.96 14.00
CA SER A 229 27.25 -16.31 15.27
C SER A 229 25.96 -15.49 15.08
N MET A 230 25.02 -15.57 16.04
CA MET A 230 23.83 -14.71 16.03
C MET A 230 24.18 -13.22 16.14
N ASN A 231 25.34 -12.92 16.74
CA ASN A 231 25.90 -11.59 16.91
C ASN A 231 26.98 -11.28 15.86
N PHE A 232 26.96 -11.97 14.71
CA PHE A 232 27.89 -11.70 13.62
C PHE A 232 27.89 -10.20 13.26
N PRO A 233 29.06 -9.55 13.08
CA PRO A 233 29.14 -8.11 12.82
C PRO A 233 28.21 -7.69 11.67
N ARG A 234 27.35 -6.70 11.94
CA ARG A 234 26.34 -6.25 10.96
C ARG A 234 26.96 -5.53 9.77
N ASP A 235 28.07 -4.83 9.98
CA ASP A 235 28.82 -4.16 8.91
C ASP A 235 29.39 -5.17 7.89
N VAL A 236 29.79 -6.36 8.37
CA VAL A 236 30.27 -7.44 7.48
C VAL A 236 29.09 -8.17 6.83
N LEU A 237 28.03 -8.42 7.61
CA LEU A 237 26.82 -9.08 7.09
C LEU A 237 26.18 -8.27 5.95
N PHE A 238 26.07 -6.96 6.13
CA PHE A 238 25.46 -6.06 5.14
C PHE A 238 26.48 -5.46 4.16
N GLY A 239 27.75 -5.83 4.29
CA GLY A 239 28.82 -5.39 3.41
C GLY A 239 28.77 -6.04 2.03
N PRO A 240 29.35 -5.40 1.01
CA PRO A 240 29.41 -5.95 -0.35
C PRO A 240 30.43 -7.08 -0.44
N ASP A 241 30.20 -8.00 -1.38
CA ASP A 241 31.10 -9.14 -1.66
C ASP A 241 32.53 -8.69 -2.04
N LEU A 242 32.65 -7.54 -2.71
CA LEU A 242 33.95 -6.92 -3.06
C LEU A 242 34.89 -6.76 -1.85
N PHE A 243 34.32 -6.51 -0.66
CA PHE A 243 35.06 -6.35 0.59
C PHE A 243 34.84 -7.52 1.56
N GLN A 244 34.57 -8.73 1.02
CA GLN A 244 34.34 -9.96 1.78
C GLN A 244 33.07 -9.91 2.68
N GLY A 245 32.09 -9.08 2.31
CA GLY A 245 30.77 -9.07 2.93
C GLY A 245 29.82 -10.10 2.33
N PHE A 246 28.63 -10.24 2.91
CA PHE A 246 27.66 -11.27 2.49
C PHE A 246 26.67 -10.79 1.41
N GLN A 247 26.83 -9.56 0.91
CA GLN A 247 25.94 -8.97 -0.11
C GLN A 247 24.45 -8.98 0.29
N LEU A 248 24.18 -8.94 1.60
CA LEU A 248 22.84 -8.77 2.13
C LEU A 248 22.59 -7.26 2.25
N GLN A 249 21.57 -6.71 1.63
CA GLN A 249 21.30 -5.27 1.78
C GLN A 249 20.38 -5.04 2.98
N HIS A 250 20.74 -4.11 3.87
CA HIS A 250 19.83 -3.70 4.94
C HIS A 250 18.66 -2.89 4.35
N PRO A 251 17.38 -3.18 4.70
CA PRO A 251 16.21 -2.56 4.06
C PRO A 251 16.18 -1.04 4.18
N PHE A 252 16.71 -0.48 5.27
CA PHE A 252 16.87 0.97 5.41
C PHE A 252 17.67 1.59 4.25
N PHE A 253 18.79 0.99 3.84
CA PHE A 253 19.57 1.53 2.72
C PHE A 253 18.83 1.37 1.39
N SER A 254 18.12 0.24 1.20
CA SER A 254 17.26 0.05 0.03
C SER A 254 16.14 1.08 -0.04
N GLN A 255 15.51 1.41 1.09
CA GLN A 255 14.49 2.44 1.24
C GLN A 255 15.02 3.80 0.80
N GLU A 256 16.12 4.26 1.40
CA GLU A 256 16.69 5.58 1.09
C GLU A 256 17.16 5.68 -0.37
N ILE A 257 17.78 4.62 -0.90
CA ILE A 257 18.17 4.56 -2.31
C ILE A 257 16.94 4.59 -3.23
N SER A 258 15.89 3.84 -2.89
CA SER A 258 14.63 3.83 -3.65
C SER A 258 14.03 5.23 -3.71
N HIS A 259 13.93 5.91 -2.56
CA HIS A 259 13.36 7.26 -2.48
C HIS A 259 14.15 8.27 -3.31
N ILE A 260 15.48 8.27 -3.21
CA ILE A 260 16.33 9.15 -4.02
C ILE A 260 16.14 8.86 -5.51
N THR A 261 16.09 7.57 -5.89
CA THR A 261 15.91 7.17 -7.29
C THR A 261 14.56 7.60 -7.83
N THR A 262 13.50 7.61 -7.02
CA THR A 262 12.17 8.10 -7.42
C THR A 262 12.14 9.62 -7.62
N LEU A 263 13.03 10.37 -6.97
CA LEU A 263 13.10 11.83 -7.10
C LEU A 263 13.92 12.30 -8.32
N LEU A 264 14.77 11.43 -8.88
CA LEU A 264 15.61 11.69 -10.06
C LEU A 264 14.88 11.40 -11.37
#